data_AF-E1YKT9-F1
#
_entry.id   AF-E1YKT9-F1
#
_cell.length_a   1.000
_cell.length_b   1.000
_cell.length_c   1.000
_cell.angle_alpha   90.00
_cell.angle_beta   90.00
_cell.angle_gamma   90.00
#
_symmetry.space_group_name_H-M   'P 1'
#
loop_
_entity.id
_entity.type
_entity.pdbx_description
1 polymer ?
#
loop_
_entity_poly.entity_id
_entity_poly.type
_entity_poly.pdbx_seq_one_letter_code
_entity_poly.pdbx_strand_id
1 'polypeptide(L)'
;MGVAKAAYFPSISLTGTMGLESFELNKLLQSSAKMWGIGGNLLQPVIDFGRIKSNVKITEAQQKEAVIQYIMTVKTAFKEVYDALVKINTAGKKLSAQEEELKSA
;
A
#
# COMPACT_ATOMS: atom_id res chain seq x y z
N MET A 1 4.87 -6.65 -4.57
CA MET A 1 5.47 -7.82 -5.25
C MET A 1 5.43 -7.71 -6.75
N GLY A 2 4.23 -7.74 -7.37
CA GLY A 2 4.08 -7.79 -8.82
C GLY A 2 4.67 -6.57 -9.53
N VAL A 3 4.50 -5.36 -8.97
CA VAL A 3 5.01 -4.11 -9.56
C VAL A 3 6.54 -4.12 -9.71
N ALA A 4 7.29 -4.56 -8.69
CA ALA A 4 8.75 -4.61 -8.79
C ALA A 4 9.22 -5.69 -9.78
N LYS A 5 8.51 -6.82 -9.86
CA LYS A 5 8.79 -7.89 -10.84
C LYS A 5 8.39 -7.50 -12.27
N ALA A 6 7.40 -6.63 -12.44
CA ALA A 6 6.98 -6.13 -13.75
C ALA A 6 8.10 -5.38 -14.47
N ALA A 7 9.04 -4.79 -13.73
CA ALA A 7 10.20 -4.10 -14.31
C ALA A 7 11.16 -5.02 -15.10
N TYR A 8 11.04 -6.35 -15.00
CA TYR A 8 11.76 -7.29 -15.87
C TYR A 8 11.19 -7.34 -17.30
N PHE A 9 9.96 -6.88 -17.49
CA PHE A 9 9.27 -6.92 -18.77
C PHE A 9 9.35 -5.55 -19.46
N PRO A 10 9.14 -5.50 -20.79
CA PRO A 10 9.04 -4.24 -21.51
C PRO A 10 7.89 -3.38 -20.97
N SER A 11 8.15 -2.08 -20.84
CA SER A 11 7.10 -1.09 -20.64
C SER A 11 6.58 -0.63 -21.99
N ILE A 12 5.26 -0.71 -22.18
CA ILE A 12 4.56 -0.21 -23.37
C ILE A 12 3.80 1.04 -22.95
N SER A 13 4.02 2.16 -23.63
CA SER A 13 3.23 3.38 -23.41
C SER A 13 2.54 3.78 -24.71
N LEU A 14 1.29 4.19 -24.61
CA LEU A 14 0.51 4.71 -25.73
C LEU A 14 0.01 6.11 -25.35
N THR A 15 0.36 7.08 -26.18
CA THR A 15 0.02 8.48 -25.98
C THR A 15 -0.80 8.96 -27.17
N GLY A 16 -1.92 9.61 -26.87
CA GLY A 16 -2.74 10.30 -27.86
C GLY A 16 -2.84 11.79 -27.52
N THR A 17 -2.87 12.63 -28.53
CA THR A 17 -3.08 14.07 -28.41
C THR A 17 -4.20 14.50 -29.36
N MET A 18 -4.98 15.48 -28.94
CA MET A 18 -5.96 16.15 -29.79
C MET A 18 -6.13 17.58 -29.32
N GLY A 19 -6.35 18.51 -30.25
CA GLY A 19 -6.48 19.92 -29.92
C GLY A 19 -6.52 20.81 -31.14
N LEU A 20 -6.21 22.08 -30.89
CA LEU A 20 -6.10 23.11 -31.91
C LEU A 20 -4.66 23.62 -31.93
N GLU A 21 -4.05 23.69 -33.11
CA GLU A 21 -2.73 24.25 -33.33
C GLU A 21 -2.78 25.21 -34.52
N SER A 22 -2.26 26.42 -34.35
CA SER A 22 -2.21 27.43 -35.41
C SER A 22 -1.06 28.40 -35.14
N PHE A 23 -0.39 28.84 -36.20
CA PHE A 23 0.64 29.88 -36.14
C PHE A 23 0.07 31.27 -35.79
N GLU A 24 -1.20 31.52 -36.12
CA GLU A 24 -1.89 32.77 -35.80
C GLU A 24 -3.10 32.50 -34.89
N LEU A 25 -3.27 33.31 -33.83
CA LEU A 25 -4.31 33.10 -32.81
C LEU A 25 -5.74 33.28 -33.36
N ASN A 26 -5.95 34.21 -34.30
CA ASN A 26 -7.24 34.45 -34.95
C ASN A 26 -7.70 33.25 -35.83
N LYS A 27 -6.78 32.36 -36.21
CA LYS A 27 -7.07 31.14 -36.99
C LYS A 27 -7.28 29.90 -36.12
N LEU A 28 -7.10 30.00 -34.81
CA LEU A 28 -7.11 28.86 -33.89
C LEU A 28 -8.47 28.12 -33.85
N LEU A 29 -9.58 28.83 -33.98
CA LEU A 29 -10.92 28.21 -33.98
C LEU A 29 -11.36 27.72 -35.37
N GLN A 30 -10.53 27.87 -36.40
CA GLN A 30 -10.83 27.38 -37.75
C GLN A 30 -10.69 25.87 -37.82
N SER A 31 -11.45 25.23 -38.72
CA SER A 31 -11.39 23.77 -38.84
C SER A 31 -10.02 23.24 -39.28
N SER A 32 -9.21 24.06 -39.96
CA SER A 32 -7.83 23.74 -40.36
C SER A 32 -6.85 23.70 -39.19
N ALA A 33 -7.19 24.32 -38.06
CA ALA A 33 -6.35 24.31 -36.86
C ALA A 33 -6.52 23.02 -36.03
N LYS A 34 -7.47 22.14 -36.37
CA LYS A 34 -7.67 20.86 -35.67
C LYS A 34 -6.47 19.94 -35.90
N MET A 35 -5.81 19.55 -34.81
CA MET A 35 -4.74 18.57 -34.83
C MET A 35 -5.08 17.39 -33.92
N TRP A 36 -4.69 16.19 -34.34
CA TRP A 36 -4.63 15.02 -33.49
C TRP A 36 -3.36 14.22 -33.79
N GLY A 37 -2.92 13.43 -32.83
CA GLY A 37 -1.77 12.55 -32.97
C GLY A 37 -1.91 11.32 -32.07
N ILE A 38 -1.32 10.21 -32.49
CA ILE A 38 -1.20 9.00 -31.69
C ILE A 38 0.21 8.45 -31.87
N GLY A 39 0.82 8.03 -30.76
CA GLY A 39 2.17 7.48 -30.77
C GLY A 39 2.34 6.49 -29.62
N GLY A 40 3.02 5.38 -29.90
CA GLY A 40 3.38 4.39 -28.90
C GLY A 40 4.90 4.34 -28.71
N ASN A 41 5.34 3.90 -27.54
CA ASN A 41 6.72 3.53 -27.29
C ASN A 41 6.83 2.19 -26.56
N LEU A 42 7.97 1.54 -26.74
CA LEU A 42 8.35 0.28 -26.09
C LEU A 42 9.74 0.47 -25.50
N LEU A 43 9.90 0.19 -24.21
CA LEU A 43 11.19 0.31 -23.52
C LEU A 43 11.48 -0.98 -22.75
N GLN A 44 12.62 -1.61 -23.04
CA GLN A 44 13.13 -2.76 -22.28
C GLN A 44 14.61 -2.54 -21.91
N PRO A 45 14.97 -2.53 -20.61
CA PRO A 45 16.36 -2.46 -20.20
C PRO A 45 17.05 -3.81 -20.45
N VAL A 46 18.13 -3.81 -21.24
CA VAL A 46 18.94 -5.01 -21.50
C VAL A 46 20.02 -5.20 -20.43
N ILE A 47 20.61 -4.09 -19.97
CA ILE A 47 21.65 -4.07 -18.93
C ILE A 47 21.24 -3.02 -17.90
N ASP A 48 21.04 -3.44 -16.65
CA ASP A 48 20.62 -2.57 -15.54
C ASP A 48 21.51 -2.70 -14.29
N PHE A 49 22.62 -3.44 -14.40
CA PHE A 49 23.56 -3.74 -13.32
C PHE A 49 22.91 -4.28 -12.03
N GLY A 50 21.82 -5.04 -12.15
CA GLY A 50 21.14 -5.67 -11.02
C GLY A 50 20.20 -4.75 -10.24
N ARG A 51 19.87 -3.58 -10.79
CA ARG A 51 18.92 -2.62 -10.20
C ARG A 51 17.53 -3.24 -10.00
N ILE A 52 16.98 -3.91 -11.02
CA ILE A 52 15.66 -4.56 -10.94
C ILE A 52 15.68 -5.68 -9.89
N LYS A 53 16.72 -6.52 -9.89
CA LYS A 53 16.89 -7.60 -8.92
C LYS A 53 16.92 -7.08 -7.48
N SER A 54 17.68 -6.01 -7.24
CA SER A 54 17.77 -5.36 -5.94
C SER A 54 16.42 -4.77 -5.51
N ASN A 55 15.70 -4.11 -6.41
CA ASN A 55 14.38 -3.55 -6.12
C ASN A 55 13.34 -4.62 -5.78
N VAL A 56 13.37 -5.76 -6.49
CA VAL A 56 12.52 -6.92 -6.16
C VAL A 56 12.84 -7.44 -4.76
N LYS A 57 14.11 -7.58 -4.41
CA LYS A 57 14.53 -8.02 -3.07
C LYS A 57 14.09 -7.06 -1.97
N ILE A 58 14.20 -5.74 -2.19
CA ILE A 58 13.72 -4.72 -1.24
C ILE A 58 12.22 -4.86 -1.03
N THR A 59 11.46 -4.96 -2.12
CA THR A 59 10.00 -5.08 -2.04
C THR A 59 9.63 -6.37 -1.30
N GLU A 60 10.30 -7.50 -1.60
CA GLU A 60 10.10 -8.79 -0.92
C GLU A 60 10.37 -8.71 0.59
N ALA A 61 11.41 -7.98 1.00
CA ALA A 61 11.69 -7.73 2.41
C ALA A 61 10.58 -6.90 3.08
N GLN A 62 10.10 -5.82 2.43
CA GLN A 62 9.00 -4.99 2.93
C GLN A 62 7.70 -5.77 3.09
N GLN A 63 7.41 -6.72 2.19
CA GLN A 63 6.24 -7.60 2.37
C GLN A 63 6.39 -8.49 3.59
N LYS A 64 7.58 -9.09 3.80
CA LYS A 64 7.82 -9.92 4.99
C LYS A 64 7.68 -9.10 6.27
N GLU A 65 8.19 -7.88 6.27
CA GLU A 65 8.03 -6.93 7.37
C GLU A 65 6.54 -6.63 7.64
N ALA A 66 5.76 -6.32 6.60
CA ALA A 66 4.32 -6.06 6.74
C ALA A 66 3.57 -7.27 7.32
N VAL A 67 3.94 -8.49 6.92
CA VAL A 67 3.36 -9.73 7.47
C VAL A 67 3.72 -9.89 8.94
N ILE A 68 4.98 -9.64 9.32
CA ILE A 68 5.41 -9.69 10.72
C ILE A 68 4.66 -8.65 11.55
N GLN A 69 4.54 -7.42 11.05
CA GLN A 69 3.82 -6.35 11.73
C GLN A 69 2.36 -6.72 11.94
N TYR A 70 1.70 -7.29 10.93
CA TYR A 70 0.34 -7.81 11.06
C TYR A 70 0.23 -8.86 12.18
N ILE A 71 1.13 -9.86 12.18
CA ILE A 71 1.15 -10.90 13.22
C ILE A 71 1.34 -10.30 14.61
N MET A 72 2.26 -9.33 14.75
CA MET A 72 2.52 -8.64 16.01
C MET A 72 1.29 -7.87 16.49
N THR A 73 0.64 -7.10 15.62
CA THR A 73 -0.60 -6.38 15.95
C THR A 73 -1.69 -7.33 16.43
N VAL A 74 -1.89 -8.45 15.73
CA VAL A 74 -2.87 -9.47 16.15
C VAL A 74 -2.50 -10.06 17.51
N LYS A 75 -1.25 -10.47 17.71
CA LYS A 75 -0.77 -11.02 19.00
C LYS A 75 -0.97 -10.06 20.17
N THR A 76 -0.64 -8.78 19.97
CA THR A 76 -0.83 -7.75 20.99
C THR A 76 -2.30 -7.58 21.33
N ALA A 77 -3.18 -7.49 20.33
CA ALA A 77 -4.62 -7.40 20.56
C ALA A 77 -5.16 -8.60 21.35
N PHE A 78 -4.73 -9.82 21.02
CA PHE A 78 -5.10 -11.02 21.79
C PHE A 78 -4.61 -10.96 23.25
N LYS A 79 -3.38 -10.50 23.47
CA LYS A 79 -2.83 -10.31 24.82
C LYS A 79 -3.63 -9.28 25.61
N GLU A 80 -3.98 -8.15 25.00
CA GLU A 80 -4.75 -7.10 25.65
C GLU A 80 -6.14 -7.58 26.08
N VAL A 81 -6.83 -8.34 25.22
CA VAL A 81 -8.14 -8.94 25.54
C VAL A 81 -7.99 -9.94 26.70
N TYR A 82 -6.99 -10.82 26.64
CA TYR A 82 -6.73 -11.77 27.72
C TYR A 82 -6.44 -11.06 29.05
N ASP A 83 -5.55 -10.08 29.04
CA ASP A 83 -5.19 -9.31 30.23
C ASP A 83 -6.41 -8.54 30.80
N ALA A 84 -7.31 -8.04 29.94
CA ALA A 84 -8.57 -7.42 30.36
C ALA A 84 -9.53 -8.41 31.02
N LEU A 85 -9.72 -9.61 30.44
CA LEU A 85 -10.56 -10.66 31.02
C LEU A 85 -10.03 -11.12 32.38
N VAL A 86 -8.71 -11.30 32.51
CA VAL A 86 -8.08 -11.67 33.79
C VAL A 86 -8.28 -10.59 34.84
N LYS A 87 -8.16 -9.31 34.48
CA LYS A 87 -8.43 -8.18 35.39
C LYS A 87 -9.87 -8.20 35.90
N ILE A 88 -10.85 -8.40 35.02
CA ILE A 88 -12.27 -8.46 35.40
C ILE A 88 -12.53 -9.63 36.36
N ASN A 89 -12.02 -10.82 36.03
CA ASN A 89 -12.17 -12.01 36.90
C ASN A 89 -11.52 -11.79 38.28
N THR A 90 -10.32 -11.21 38.30
CA THR A 90 -9.61 -10.91 39.55
C THR A 90 -10.33 -9.85 40.39
N ALA A 91 -10.91 -8.83 39.75
CA ALA A 91 -11.70 -7.81 40.44
C ALA A 91 -12.95 -8.42 41.09
N GLY A 92 -13.67 -9.31 40.39
CA GLY A 92 -14.82 -10.02 40.96
C GLY A 92 -14.46 -10.90 42.17
N LYS A 93 -13.33 -11.60 42.11
CA LYS A 93 -12.82 -12.40 43.25
C LYS A 93 -12.45 -11.55 44.47
N LYS A 94 -11.92 -10.35 44.25
CA LYS A 94 -11.59 -9.43 45.36
C LYS A 94 -12.85 -8.88 46.03
N LEU A 95 -13.87 -8.51 45.25
CA LEU A 95 -15.14 -8.00 45.78
C LEU A 95 -15.85 -9.05 46.63
N SER A 96 -15.94 -10.30 46.16
CA SER A 96 -16.55 -11.40 46.92
C SER A 96 -15.83 -11.69 48.24
N ALA A 97 -14.49 -11.69 48.26
CA ALA A 97 -13.72 -11.86 49.49
C ALA A 97 -13.97 -10.72 50.50
N GLN A 98 -14.06 -9.47 50.03
CA GLN A 98 -14.35 -8.31 50.89
C GLN A 98 -15.77 -8.36 51.49
N GLU A 99 -16.75 -8.84 50.74
CA GLU A 99 -18.12 -9.02 51.24
C GLU A 99 -18.20 -10.11 52.32
N GLU A 100 -17.42 -11.19 52.20
CA GLU A 100 -17.34 -12.24 53.22
C GLU A 100 -16.72 -11.72 54.52
N GLU A 101 -15.63 -10.95 54.44
CA GLU A 101 -15.01 -10.32 55.60
C GLU A 101 -15.97 -9.39 56.34
N LEU A 102 -16.70 -8.54 55.62
CA LEU A 102 -17.69 -7.62 56.19
C LEU A 102 -18.87 -8.33 56.86
N LYS A 103 -19.27 -9.52 56.40
CA LYS A 103 -20.33 -10.33 57.03
C LYS A 103 -19.85 -11.10 58.24
N SER A 104 -18.55 -11.32 58.37
CA SER A 104 -17.92 -12.05 59.48
C SER A 104 -17.50 -11.15 60.66
N ALA A 105 -17.56 -9.83 60.47
CA ALA A 105 -17.32 -8.80 61.49
C ALA A 105 -18.64 -8.32 62.11
#